data_AF-A0A355CJD1-F1
#
_entry.id   AF-A0A355CJD1-F1
#
_cell.length_a   1.000
_cell.length_b   1.000
_cell.length_c   1.000
_cell.angle_alpha   90.00
_cell.angle_beta   90.00
_cell.angle_gamma   90.00
#
_symmetry.space_group_name_H-M   'P 1'
#
loop_
_entity.id
_entity.type
_entity.pdbx_description
1 polymer ?
#
loop_
_entity_poly.entity_id
_entity_poly.type
_entity_poly.pdbx_seq_one_letter_code
_entity_poly.pdbx_strand_id
1 'polypeptide(L)'
;MTKQSIPAVVQQTVELDDGCVIEFESPKGSKWLESVVSFRYESTRGLASFTARKQVVRGIGYWYGSRKVAGKLHKKYISKVEDMTIAKLEQVAEWLNNPPVADKTTKAVAEVAEAVADKTTKVVADKTTKVVAEVAEAVVDSRLDALEARLQVLEELLGKFRA
;
A
#
# COMPACT_ATOMS: atom_id res chain seq x y z
N MET A 1 8.78 19.24 32.70
CA MET A 1 8.00 18.39 31.78
C MET A 1 8.56 18.62 30.38
N THR A 2 9.49 17.79 29.93
CA THR A 2 10.04 17.87 28.57
C THR A 2 8.92 17.57 27.59
N LYS A 3 8.61 18.56 26.75
CA LYS A 3 7.61 18.46 25.70
C LYS A 3 8.16 17.44 24.68
N GLN A 4 7.84 16.16 24.86
CA GLN A 4 8.23 15.12 23.90
C GLN A 4 7.74 15.56 22.53
N SER A 5 8.67 15.91 21.65
CA SER A 5 8.33 16.24 20.27
C SER A 5 7.85 14.95 19.61
N ILE A 6 6.86 15.06 18.74
CA ILE A 6 6.48 13.91 17.92
C ILE A 6 7.58 13.78 16.86
N PRO A 7 8.32 12.66 16.80
CA PRO A 7 9.40 12.52 15.83
C PRO A 7 8.84 12.66 14.42
N ALA A 8 9.61 13.31 13.55
CA ALA A 8 9.19 13.60 12.19
C ALA A 8 9.99 12.75 11.20
N VAL A 9 9.29 12.29 10.18
CA VAL A 9 9.87 11.62 9.01
C VAL A 9 9.80 12.60 7.86
N VAL A 10 10.98 13.07 7.44
CA VAL A 10 11.17 14.11 6.41
C VAL A 10 12.16 13.57 5.39
N GLN A 11 11.81 13.63 4.10
CA GLN A 11 12.71 13.24 3.00
C GLN A 11 13.33 11.84 3.19
N GLN A 12 12.52 10.85 3.56
CA GLN A 12 12.93 9.45 3.82
C GLN A 12 13.84 9.24 5.04
N THR A 13 14.09 10.30 5.80
CA THR A 13 14.87 10.24 7.04
C THR A 13 13.98 10.52 8.24
N VAL A 14 14.37 10.01 9.40
CA VAL A 14 13.74 10.32 10.68
C VAL A 14 14.67 11.22 11.45
N GLU A 15 14.15 12.36 11.88
CA GLU A 15 14.83 13.27 12.78
C GLU A 15 14.41 12.96 14.22
N LEU A 16 15.37 12.53 15.03
CA LEU A 16 15.20 12.24 16.45
C LEU A 16 15.48 13.49 17.29
N ASP A 17 14.90 13.56 18.50
CA ASP A 17 15.13 14.69 19.42
C ASP A 17 16.60 14.91 19.79
N ASP A 18 17.42 13.86 19.73
CA ASP A 18 18.88 13.92 19.96
C ASP A 18 19.67 14.47 18.75
N GLY A 19 19.00 14.93 17.69
CA GLY A 19 19.62 15.41 16.44
C GLY A 19 20.17 14.30 15.54
N CYS A 20 19.90 13.04 15.88
CA CYS A 20 20.33 11.88 15.10
C CYS A 20 19.38 11.67 13.91
N VAL A 21 19.97 11.60 12.71
CA VAL A 21 19.25 11.34 11.47
C VAL A 21 19.44 9.87 11.09
N ILE A 22 18.33 9.16 10.94
CA ILE A 22 18.32 7.75 10.51
C ILE A 22 17.52 7.62 9.22
N GLU A 23 17.95 6.74 8.32
CA GLU A 23 17.15 6.40 7.13
C GLU A 23 15.96 5.53 7.54
N PHE A 24 14.75 5.90 7.10
CA PHE A 24 13.50 5.28 7.54
C PHE A 24 13.38 3.80 7.13
N GLU A 25 13.79 3.45 5.91
CA GLU A 25 13.70 2.09 5.35
C GLU A 25 14.97 1.25 5.65
N SER A 26 15.87 1.77 6.49
CA SER A 26 17.05 1.05 6.95
C SER A 26 16.74 0.15 8.16
N PRO A 27 17.59 -0.84 8.49
CA PRO A 27 17.43 -1.64 9.70
C PRO A 27 17.38 -0.81 11.00
N LYS A 28 18.04 0.36 11.03
CA LYS A 28 17.95 1.31 12.16
C LYS A 28 16.56 1.97 12.21
N GLY A 29 16.02 2.34 11.06
CA GLY A 29 14.67 2.86 10.90
C GLY A 29 13.60 1.86 11.34
N SER A 30 13.73 0.58 10.95
CA SER A 30 12.81 -0.48 11.42
C SER A 30 12.81 -0.63 12.94
N LYS A 31 13.99 -0.65 13.57
CA LYS A 31 14.10 -0.71 15.05
C LYS A 31 13.47 0.51 15.71
N TRP A 32 13.68 1.69 15.14
CA TRP A 32 13.03 2.90 15.61
C TRP A 32 11.50 2.81 15.48
N LEU A 33 11.00 2.34 14.34
CA LEU A 33 9.56 2.16 14.08
C LEU A 33 8.90 1.18 15.05
N GLU A 34 9.62 0.14 15.48
CA GLU A 34 9.14 -0.79 16.51
C GLU A 34 8.98 -0.11 17.88
N SER A 35 9.91 0.78 18.22
CA SER A 35 9.96 1.51 19.49
C SER A 35 8.92 2.63 19.60
N VAL A 36 8.60 3.31 18.50
CA VAL A 36 7.68 4.45 18.53
C VAL A 36 6.20 4.05 18.42
N VAL A 37 5.34 4.86 19.04
CA VAL A 37 3.87 4.71 18.97
C VAL A 37 3.21 5.65 17.97
N SER A 38 3.88 6.75 17.63
CA SER A 38 3.39 7.73 16.65
C SER A 38 4.52 8.60 16.13
N PHE A 39 4.43 9.02 14.88
CA PHE A 39 5.34 9.97 14.25
C PHE A 39 4.57 10.88 13.28
N ARG A 40 5.15 12.03 12.93
CA ARG A 40 4.67 12.90 11.86
C ARG A 40 5.34 12.50 10.56
N TYR A 41 4.58 12.40 9.48
CA TYR A 41 5.12 12.22 8.15
C TYR A 41 4.98 13.51 7.34
N GLU A 42 6.06 13.93 6.70
CA GLU A 42 6.08 15.06 5.77
C GLU A 42 6.36 14.54 4.36
N SER A 43 5.42 14.78 3.44
CA SER A 43 5.52 14.29 2.08
C SER A 43 6.58 15.07 1.30
N THR A 44 7.38 14.36 0.52
CA THR A 44 8.37 14.96 -0.39
C THR A 44 7.72 15.63 -1.60
N ARG A 45 6.44 15.33 -1.86
CA ARG A 45 5.65 15.84 -2.98
C ARG A 45 4.92 17.15 -2.64
N GLY A 46 5.23 17.77 -1.49
CA GLY A 46 4.59 18.99 -1.03
C GLY A 46 3.15 18.78 -0.54
N LEU A 47 2.73 17.53 -0.32
CA LEU A 47 1.44 17.23 0.30
C LEU A 47 1.50 17.57 1.79
N ALA A 48 0.34 17.91 2.36
CA ALA A 48 0.28 18.27 3.75
C ALA A 48 0.64 17.10 4.68
N SER A 49 1.40 17.40 5.73
CA SER A 49 1.82 16.42 6.73
C SER A 49 0.64 15.74 7.43
N PHE A 50 0.83 14.50 7.86
CA PHE A 50 -0.14 13.76 8.66
C PHE A 50 0.54 13.07 9.85
N THR A 51 -0.25 12.62 10.83
CA THR A 51 0.25 11.85 11.97
C THR A 51 -0.02 10.37 11.75
N ALA A 52 1.04 9.57 11.72
CA ALA A 52 0.97 8.12 11.74
C ALA A 52 0.96 7.63 13.20
N ARG A 53 0.06 6.70 13.53
CA ARG A 53 -0.05 6.10 14.86
C ARG A 53 -0.15 4.59 14.77
N LYS A 54 0.61 3.90 15.62
CA LYS A 54 0.59 2.46 15.82
C LYS A 54 -0.61 2.08 16.70
N GLN A 55 -1.32 1.06 16.28
CA GLN A 55 -2.45 0.47 16.99
C GLN A 55 -2.22 -1.03 17.07
N VAL A 56 -2.16 -1.57 18.29
CA VAL A 56 -1.95 -3.01 18.51
C VAL A 56 -3.30 -3.67 18.71
N VAL A 57 -3.59 -4.69 17.90
CA VAL A 57 -4.82 -5.48 17.96
C VAL A 57 -4.43 -6.96 17.99
N ARG A 58 -4.85 -7.69 19.03
CA ARG A 58 -4.50 -9.12 19.23
C ARG A 58 -2.99 -9.41 19.11
N GLY A 59 -2.15 -8.50 19.60
CA GLY A 59 -0.69 -8.59 19.53
C GLY A 59 -0.05 -8.17 18.19
N ILE A 60 -0.87 -7.86 17.17
CA ILE A 60 -0.38 -7.42 15.86
C ILE A 60 -0.43 -5.88 15.79
N GLY A 61 0.68 -5.25 15.41
CA GLY A 61 0.80 -3.80 15.25
C GLY A 61 0.40 -3.33 13.85
N TYR A 62 -0.57 -2.44 13.77
CA TYR A 62 -1.03 -1.78 12.54
C TYR A 62 -0.76 -0.29 12.60
N TRP A 63 -0.45 0.31 11.46
CA TRP A 63 -0.24 1.73 11.33
C TRP A 63 -1.40 2.41 10.62
N TYR A 64 -1.80 3.55 11.17
CA TYR A 64 -2.84 4.39 10.58
C TYR A 64 -2.36 5.84 10.47
N GLY A 65 -2.58 6.44 9.32
CA GLY A 65 -2.37 7.86 9.08
C GLY A 65 -3.64 8.63 9.42
N SER A 66 -3.50 9.78 10.04
CA SER A 66 -4.63 10.64 10.40
C SER A 66 -4.33 12.12 10.19
N ARG A 67 -5.32 12.85 9.70
CA ARG A 67 -5.23 14.30 9.47
C ARG A 67 -6.60 14.95 9.56
N LYS A 68 -6.67 16.20 10.03
CA LYS A 68 -7.86 17.04 9.93
C LYS A 68 -7.90 17.76 8.58
N VAL A 69 -8.99 17.59 7.83
CA VAL A 69 -9.26 18.29 6.56
C VAL A 69 -10.62 18.95 6.68
N ALA A 70 -10.70 20.26 6.45
CA ALA A 70 -11.93 21.04 6.58
C ALA A 70 -12.70 20.78 7.90
N GLY A 71 -11.97 20.67 9.03
CA GLY A 71 -12.55 20.42 10.36
C GLY A 71 -12.93 18.96 10.66
N LYS A 72 -12.87 18.04 9.68
CA LYS A 72 -13.16 16.62 9.85
C LYS A 72 -11.88 15.81 9.98
N LEU A 73 -11.85 14.85 10.92
CA LEU A 73 -10.73 13.93 11.08
C LEU A 73 -10.87 12.76 10.10
N HIS A 74 -9.90 12.62 9.20
CA HIS A 74 -9.79 11.48 8.29
C HIS A 74 -8.68 10.55 8.80
N LYS A 75 -8.95 9.24 8.78
CA LYS A 75 -8.02 8.18 9.18
C LYS A 75 -7.95 7.14 8.06
N LYS A 76 -6.74 6.68 7.74
CA LYS A 76 -6.49 5.69 6.69
C LYS A 76 -5.48 4.66 7.18
N TYR A 77 -5.73 3.39 6.89
CA TYR A 77 -4.77 2.31 7.14
C TYR A 77 -3.55 2.48 6.23
N ILE A 78 -2.35 2.32 6.78
CA ILE A 78 -1.08 2.41 6.04
C ILE A 78 -0.57 0.99 5.75
N SER A 79 -0.18 0.27 6.81
CA SER A 79 0.43 -1.06 6.72
C SER A 79 0.53 -1.72 8.10
N LYS A 80 1.03 -2.95 8.12
CA LYS A 80 1.63 -3.54 9.33
C LYS A 80 2.99 -2.90 9.61
N VAL A 81 3.53 -3.14 10.80
CA VAL A 81 4.87 -2.65 11.20
C VAL A 81 5.96 -3.14 10.25
N GLU A 82 5.89 -4.40 9.82
CA GLU A 82 6.90 -5.05 8.96
C GLU A 82 6.91 -4.53 7.52
N ASP A 83 5.75 -4.16 6.98
CA ASP A 83 5.62 -3.73 5.58
C ASP A 83 5.62 -2.20 5.40
N MET A 84 6.11 -1.45 6.39
CA MET A 84 6.06 0.01 6.36
C MET A 84 7.11 0.55 5.38
N THR A 85 6.65 1.31 4.38
CA THR A 85 7.53 1.91 3.35
C THR A 85 7.15 3.36 3.08
N ILE A 86 8.09 4.14 2.55
CA ILE A 86 7.85 5.52 2.14
C ILE A 86 6.76 5.59 1.07
N ALA A 87 6.77 4.66 0.11
CA ALA A 87 5.76 4.59 -0.95
C ALA A 87 4.33 4.45 -0.41
N LYS A 88 4.12 3.75 0.71
CA LYS A 88 2.80 3.64 1.35
C LYS A 88 2.41 4.91 2.09
N LEU A 89 3.39 5.57 2.74
CA LEU A 89 3.16 6.85 3.42
C LEU A 89 2.76 7.94 2.41
N GLU A 90 3.40 7.99 1.23
CA GLU A 90 3.02 8.88 0.13
C GLU A 90 1.59 8.61 -0.37
N GLN A 91 1.24 7.35 -0.63
CA GLN A 91 -0.12 6.99 -1.05
C GLN A 91 -1.18 7.43 -0.03
N VAL A 92 -0.88 7.29 1.27
CA VAL A 92 -1.76 7.75 2.34
C VAL A 92 -1.80 9.28 2.43
N ALA A 93 -0.68 9.97 2.19
CA ALA A 93 -0.65 11.43 2.11
C ALA A 93 -1.58 11.95 0.99
N GLU A 94 -1.52 11.33 -0.19
CA GLU A 94 -2.39 11.67 -1.33
C GLU A 94 -3.87 11.51 -0.96
N TRP A 95 -4.22 10.36 -0.39
CA TRP A 95 -5.59 10.07 0.02
C TRP A 95 -6.09 11.03 1.12
N LEU A 96 -5.23 11.36 2.10
CA LEU A 96 -5.57 12.30 3.18
C LEU A 96 -5.60 13.76 2.73
N ASN A 97 -5.04 14.11 1.57
CA ASN A 97 -5.11 15.47 1.04
C ASN A 97 -6.38 15.72 0.24
N ASN A 98 -6.89 14.69 -0.45
CA ASN A 98 -8.18 14.72 -1.12
C ASN A 98 -9.06 13.54 -0.65
N PRO A 99 -9.49 13.52 0.61
CA PRO A 99 -10.34 12.46 1.09
C PRO A 99 -11.67 12.53 0.32
N PRO A 100 -12.14 11.42 -0.28
CA PRO A 100 -13.46 11.39 -0.92
C PRO A 100 -14.49 11.88 0.10
N VAL A 101 -15.33 12.83 -0.30
CA VAL A 101 -16.40 13.36 0.54
C VAL A 101 -17.19 12.15 1.05
N ALA A 102 -17.15 11.93 2.36
CA ALA A 102 -17.86 10.84 2.99
C ALA A 102 -19.37 11.13 2.91
N ASP A 103 -19.96 10.84 1.75
CA ASP A 103 -21.39 10.60 1.64
C ASP A 103 -21.68 9.30 2.41
N LYS A 104 -22.85 9.26 3.06
CA LYS A 104 -23.17 8.40 4.22
C LYS A 104 -23.20 6.89 3.93
N THR A 105 -22.73 6.44 2.76
CA THR A 105 -22.60 5.05 2.33
C THR A 105 -21.31 4.38 2.82
N THR A 106 -20.32 5.16 3.29
CA THR A 106 -19.02 4.62 3.75
C THR A 106 -19.03 4.00 5.15
N LYS A 107 -20.10 4.19 5.93
CA LYS A 107 -20.29 3.43 7.19
C LYS A 107 -20.51 1.94 6.90
N ALA A 108 -21.12 1.60 5.77
CA ALA A 108 -21.21 0.22 5.31
C ALA A 108 -19.86 -0.32 4.79
N VAL A 109 -19.00 0.49 4.16
CA VAL A 109 -17.73 -0.03 3.60
C VAL A 109 -16.63 -0.20 4.66
N ALA A 110 -16.64 0.62 5.72
CA ALA A 110 -15.68 0.49 6.83
C ALA A 110 -16.07 -0.64 7.81
N GLU A 111 -17.36 -0.78 8.17
CA GLU A 111 -17.81 -1.92 9.00
C GLU A 111 -17.80 -3.24 8.21
N VAL A 112 -18.08 -3.21 6.90
CA VAL A 112 -17.90 -4.41 6.07
C VAL A 112 -16.42 -4.76 5.93
N ALA A 113 -15.48 -3.81 5.79
CA ALA A 113 -14.04 -4.16 5.72
C ALA A 113 -13.48 -4.75 7.03
N GLU A 114 -13.95 -4.30 8.19
CA GLU A 114 -13.52 -4.84 9.49
C GLU A 114 -14.20 -6.18 9.83
N ALA A 115 -15.47 -6.38 9.41
CA ALA A 115 -16.16 -7.66 9.53
C ALA A 115 -15.76 -8.70 8.45
N VAL A 116 -15.16 -8.26 7.34
CA VAL A 116 -14.67 -9.12 6.23
C VAL A 116 -13.26 -9.66 6.49
N ALA A 117 -12.54 -9.20 7.52
CA ALA A 117 -11.25 -9.79 7.88
C ALA A 117 -11.35 -11.15 8.61
N ASP A 118 -12.47 -11.45 9.28
CA ASP A 118 -12.65 -12.71 10.04
C ASP A 118 -13.61 -13.70 9.34
N LYS A 119 -14.31 -13.29 8.27
CA LYS A 119 -15.21 -14.18 7.49
C LYS A 119 -14.97 -14.24 5.98
N THR A 120 -14.05 -13.46 5.41
CA THR A 120 -13.81 -13.44 3.95
C THR A 120 -12.51 -14.13 3.56
N THR A 121 -12.15 -15.19 4.27
CA THR A 121 -11.12 -16.15 3.82
C THR A 121 -11.72 -17.45 3.29
N LYS A 122 -13.03 -17.71 3.47
CA LYS A 122 -13.66 -18.93 2.94
C LYS A 122 -14.49 -18.78 1.66
N VAL A 123 -15.03 -17.60 1.33
CA VAL A 123 -15.97 -17.47 0.20
C VAL A 123 -15.38 -16.74 -1.02
N VAL A 124 -14.41 -15.83 -0.83
CA VAL A 124 -13.76 -15.12 -1.97
C VAL A 124 -12.54 -15.90 -2.50
N ALA A 125 -11.93 -16.78 -1.68
CA ALA A 125 -10.87 -17.66 -2.15
C ALA A 125 -11.34 -18.67 -3.21
N ASP A 126 -12.59 -19.13 -3.14
CA ASP A 126 -13.11 -20.15 -4.07
C ASP A 126 -13.49 -19.55 -5.45
N LYS A 127 -14.09 -18.35 -5.45
CA LYS A 127 -14.52 -17.69 -6.70
C LYS A 127 -13.41 -16.89 -7.40
N THR A 128 -12.52 -16.24 -6.67
CA THR A 128 -11.47 -15.41 -7.31
C THR A 128 -10.32 -16.26 -7.86
N THR A 129 -10.01 -17.41 -7.26
CA THR A 129 -8.94 -18.29 -7.76
C THR A 129 -9.36 -19.03 -9.03
N LYS A 130 -10.63 -19.44 -9.15
CA LYS A 130 -11.13 -20.11 -10.36
C LYS A 130 -11.17 -19.19 -11.58
N VAL A 131 -11.68 -17.96 -11.42
CA VAL A 131 -11.80 -17.00 -12.53
C VAL A 131 -10.43 -16.48 -12.98
N VAL A 132 -9.49 -16.27 -12.06
CA VAL A 132 -8.13 -15.82 -12.43
C VAL A 132 -7.31 -16.96 -13.05
N ALA A 133 -7.50 -18.22 -12.62
CA ALA A 133 -6.84 -19.37 -13.23
C ALA A 133 -7.38 -19.67 -14.65
N GLU A 134 -8.70 -19.68 -14.86
CA GLU A 134 -9.29 -19.93 -16.18
C GLU A 134 -8.94 -18.82 -17.19
N VAL A 135 -8.88 -17.55 -16.75
CA VAL A 135 -8.48 -16.43 -17.60
C VAL A 135 -6.96 -16.44 -17.87
N ALA A 136 -6.13 -16.88 -16.92
CA ALA A 136 -4.68 -16.98 -17.11
C ALA A 136 -4.30 -18.10 -18.08
N GLU A 137 -4.92 -19.28 -18.00
CA GLU A 137 -4.67 -20.38 -18.95
C GLU A 137 -5.15 -20.01 -20.36
N ALA A 138 -6.35 -19.44 -20.51
CA ALA A 138 -6.89 -19.05 -21.82
C ALA A 138 -6.08 -17.94 -22.51
N VAL A 139 -5.53 -16.99 -21.75
CA VAL A 139 -4.67 -15.93 -22.30
C VAL A 139 -3.29 -16.45 -22.70
N VAL A 140 -2.78 -17.47 -22.02
CA VAL A 140 -1.49 -18.09 -22.39
C VAL A 140 -1.64 -18.94 -23.65
N ASP A 141 -2.73 -19.71 -23.78
CA ASP A 141 -2.99 -20.56 -24.95
C ASP A 141 -3.18 -19.72 -26.23
N SER A 142 -3.97 -18.64 -26.15
CA SER A 142 -4.17 -17.72 -27.27
C SER A 142 -2.88 -16.98 -27.68
N ARG A 143 -1.95 -16.76 -26.74
CA ARG A 143 -0.63 -16.17 -27.04
C ARG A 143 0.34 -17.18 -27.64
N LEU A 144 0.18 -18.47 -27.37
CA LEU A 144 1.00 -19.54 -27.94
C LEU A 144 0.58 -19.80 -29.40
N ASP A 145 -0.72 -19.92 -29.67
CA ASP A 145 -1.27 -20.10 -31.02
C ASP A 145 -0.92 -18.91 -31.95
N ALA A 146 -1.01 -17.68 -31.42
CA ALA A 146 -0.59 -16.48 -32.15
C ALA A 146 0.93 -16.41 -32.43
N LEU A 147 1.75 -17.08 -31.63
CA LEU A 147 3.20 -17.17 -31.86
C LEU A 147 3.54 -18.26 -32.87
N GLU A 148 2.85 -19.40 -32.82
CA GLU A 148 2.98 -20.50 -33.79
C GLU A 148 2.54 -20.06 -35.19
N ALA A 149 1.42 -19.34 -35.31
CA ALA A 149 0.98 -18.76 -36.58
C ALA A 149 2.01 -17.77 -37.15
N ARG A 150 2.70 -16.99 -36.28
CA ARG A 150 3.78 -16.09 -36.69
C ARG A 150 5.02 -16.83 -37.15
N LEU A 151 5.37 -17.95 -36.52
CA LEU A 151 6.50 -18.78 -36.92
C LEU A 151 6.25 -19.46 -38.28
N GLN A 152 5.03 -19.95 -38.52
CA GLN A 152 4.67 -20.59 -39.78
C GLN A 152 4.71 -19.63 -40.98
N VAL A 153 4.26 -18.38 -40.79
CA VAL A 153 4.38 -17.33 -41.82
C VAL A 153 5.85 -16.98 -42.09
N LEU A 154 6.71 -16.99 -41.06
CA LEU A 154 8.15 -16.75 -41.19
C LEU A 154 8.85 -17.88 -41.96
N GLU A 155 8.49 -19.14 -41.72
CA GLU A 155 9.03 -20.29 -42.44
C GLU A 155 8.58 -20.31 -43.91
N GLU A 156 7.33 -19.95 -44.21
CA GLU A 156 6.87 -19.79 -45.60
C GLU A 156 7.59 -18.67 -46.34
N LEU A 157 7.89 -17.56 -45.66
CA LEU A 157 8.68 -16.46 -46.24
C LEU A 157 10.13 -16.88 -46.47
N LEU A 158 10.74 -17.59 -45.50
CA LEU A 158 12.11 -18.08 -45.64
C LEU A 158 12.23 -19.14 -46.75
N GLY A 159 11.20 -19.97 -46.93
CA GLY A 159 11.11 -20.95 -48.02
C GLY A 159 11.00 -20.30 -49.40
N LYS A 160 10.34 -19.15 -49.51
CA LYS A 160 10.25 -18.35 -50.75
C LYS A 160 11.57 -17.66 -51.13
N PHE A 161 12.47 -17.45 -50.18
CA PHE A 161 13.81 -16.90 -50.41
C PHE A 161 14.89 -17.95 -50.67
N ARG A 162 14.57 -19.26 -50.56
CA ARG A 162 15.52 -20.37 -50.73
C ARG A 162 15.33 -21.16 -52.05
N ALA A 163 14.53 -20.62 -52.99
CA ALA A 163 14.36 -21.14 -54.35
C ALA A 163 15.16 -20.33 -55.37
#